data_AF-A0A397CDF9-F1
#
_entry.id   AF-A0A397CDF9-F1
#
_cell.length_a   1.000
_cell.length_b   1.000
_cell.length_c   1.000
_cell.angle_alpha   90.00
_cell.angle_beta   90.00
_cell.angle_gamma   90.00
#
_symmetry.space_group_name_H-M   'P 1'
#
loop_
_entity.id
_entity.type
_entity.pdbx_description
1 polymer ?
#
loop_
_entity_poly.entity_id
_entity_poly.type
_entity_poly.pdbx_seq_one_letter_code
_entity_poly.pdbx_strand_id
1 'polypeptide(L)'
;QIVAAQHIDATLRRSWNATAAIHFEREEARLKQMLAGQLHNTLKYERQDYQARALAAIPLARLHERARANPTPQPTFEIEVLRQLITWFKHEFFSWMNAPACRVCGAPDTLSIRQEGPVTPEEVG
;
A
#
# COMPACT_ATOMS: atom_id res chain seq x y z
N GLN A 1 -3.69 -12.88 57.48
CA GLN A 1 -3.43 -13.48 56.15
C GLN A 1 -4.22 -12.79 55.02
N ILE A 2 -5.50 -12.43 55.21
CA ILE A 2 -6.35 -11.77 54.19
C ILE A 2 -5.81 -10.39 53.74
N VAL A 3 -5.35 -9.55 54.67
CA VAL A 3 -4.85 -8.18 54.36
C VAL A 3 -3.58 -8.20 53.49
N ALA A 4 -2.69 -9.18 53.71
CA ALA A 4 -1.47 -9.33 52.90
C ALA A 4 -1.80 -9.74 51.46
N ALA A 5 -2.78 -10.64 51.27
CA ALA A 5 -3.24 -11.03 49.94
C ALA A 5 -3.90 -9.87 49.18
N GLN A 6 -4.68 -9.03 49.88
CA GLN A 6 -5.29 -7.82 49.29
C GLN A 6 -4.24 -6.79 48.85
N HIS A 7 -3.17 -6.63 49.62
CA HIS A 7 -2.08 -5.70 49.27
C HIS A 7 -1.29 -6.19 48.04
N ILE A 8 -1.08 -7.51 47.93
CA ILE A 8 -0.43 -8.13 46.78
C ILE A 8 -1.31 -7.96 45.52
N ASP A 9 -2.61 -8.26 45.59
CA ASP A 9 -3.53 -8.08 44.46
C ASP A 9 -3.60 -6.61 44.00
N ALA A 10 -3.69 -5.66 44.94
CA ALA A 10 -3.69 -4.23 44.61
C ALA A 10 -2.38 -3.75 43.97
N THR A 11 -1.25 -4.39 44.30
CA THR A 11 0.05 -4.06 43.71
C THR A 11 0.17 -4.64 42.30
N LEU A 12 -0.24 -5.90 42.11
CA LEU A 12 -0.26 -6.56 40.80
C LEU A 12 -1.21 -5.86 39.81
N ARG A 13 -2.39 -5.43 40.27
CA ARG A 13 -3.32 -4.64 39.43
C ARG A 13 -2.72 -3.30 39.01
N ARG A 14 -2.02 -2.60 39.92
CA ARG A 14 -1.34 -1.34 39.60
C ARG A 14 -0.21 -1.53 38.58
N SER A 15 0.61 -2.56 38.73
CA SER A 15 1.65 -2.88 37.75
C SER A 15 1.07 -3.28 36.39
N TRP A 16 -0.03 -4.04 36.38
CA TRP A 16 -0.71 -4.42 35.15
C TRP A 16 -1.30 -3.20 34.42
N ASN A 17 -1.99 -2.31 35.14
CA ASN A 17 -2.52 -1.06 34.58
C ASN A 17 -1.41 -0.14 34.04
N ALA A 18 -0.29 0.01 34.77
CA ALA A 18 0.84 0.80 34.32
C ALA A 18 1.49 0.22 33.05
N THR A 19 1.62 -1.12 32.99
CA THR A 19 2.13 -1.81 31.80
C THR A 19 1.18 -1.65 30.61
N ALA A 20 -0.13 -1.76 30.84
CA ALA A 20 -1.15 -1.53 29.82
C ALA A 20 -1.14 -0.09 29.30
N ALA A 21 -0.94 0.91 30.18
CA ALA A 21 -0.81 2.31 29.79
C ALA A 21 0.43 2.56 28.92
N ILE A 22 1.61 2.05 29.31
CA ILE A 22 2.85 2.14 28.50
C ILE A 22 2.66 1.47 27.14
N HIS A 23 2.03 0.30 27.11
CA HIS A 23 1.74 -0.39 25.86
C HIS A 23 0.81 0.45 24.96
N PHE A 24 -0.26 1.02 25.53
CA PHE A 24 -1.17 1.89 24.81
C PHE A 24 -0.45 3.11 24.23
N GLU A 25 0.36 3.82 25.02
CA GLU A 25 1.13 4.98 24.56
C GLU A 25 2.08 4.63 23.41
N ARG A 26 2.76 3.47 23.49
CA ARG A 26 3.65 2.99 22.43
C ARG A 26 2.90 2.68 21.14
N GLU A 27 1.78 1.96 21.23
CA GLU A 27 0.98 1.63 20.06
C GLU A 27 0.32 2.88 19.44
N GLU A 28 -0.11 3.83 20.27
CA GLU A 28 -0.61 5.12 19.80
C GLU A 28 0.48 5.91 19.06
N ALA A 29 1.70 5.98 19.62
CA ALA A 29 2.83 6.64 18.96
C ALA A 29 3.19 5.98 17.63
N ARG A 30 3.19 4.64 17.58
CA ARG A 30 3.41 3.87 16.35
C ARG A 30 2.33 4.14 15.30
N LEU A 31 1.06 4.16 15.70
CA LEU A 31 -0.06 4.46 14.81
C LEU A 31 0.07 5.89 14.25
N LYS A 32 0.37 6.87 15.11
CA LYS A 32 0.58 8.27 14.68
C LYS A 32 1.72 8.39 13.67
N GLN A 33 2.85 7.74 13.94
CA GLN A 33 3.98 7.74 13.01
C GLN A 33 3.63 7.09 11.67
N MET A 34 2.90 5.97 11.69
CA MET A 34 2.41 5.31 10.49
C MET A 34 1.49 6.23 9.68
N LEU A 35 0.50 6.87 10.32
CA LEU A 35 -0.44 7.79 9.66
C LEU A 35 0.29 8.98 9.03
N ALA A 36 1.25 9.57 9.75
CA ALA A 36 2.06 10.67 9.22
C ALA A 36 2.86 10.23 7.97
N GLY A 37 3.46 9.03 8.00
CA GLY A 37 4.16 8.46 6.85
C GLY A 37 3.23 8.19 5.65
N GLN A 38 2.03 7.63 5.90
CA GLN A 38 1.05 7.37 4.84
C GLN A 38 0.53 8.67 4.21
N LEU A 39 0.27 9.70 5.01
CA LEU A 39 -0.13 11.01 4.50
C LEU A 39 0.92 11.56 3.51
N HIS A 40 2.20 11.51 3.90
CA HIS A 40 3.28 11.97 3.02
C HIS A 40 3.34 11.19 1.69
N ASN A 41 3.09 9.87 1.73
CA ASN A 41 3.05 9.06 0.51
C ASN A 41 1.85 9.42 -0.38
N THR A 42 0.67 9.65 0.19
CA THR A 42 -0.53 10.04 -0.58
C THR A 42 -0.34 11.38 -1.30
N LEU A 43 0.33 12.34 -0.66
CA LEU A 43 0.61 13.65 -1.28
C LEU A 43 1.46 13.55 -2.55
N LYS A 44 2.19 12.45 -2.78
CA LYS A 44 2.94 12.22 -4.03
C LYS A 44 2.02 12.14 -5.25
N TYR A 45 0.77 11.71 -5.07
CA TYR A 45 -0.21 11.63 -6.17
C TYR A 45 -0.77 13.01 -6.57
N GLU A 46 -0.60 14.04 -5.73
CA GLU A 46 -1.00 15.43 -6.01
C GLU A 46 0.05 16.20 -6.81
N ARG A 47 1.24 15.61 -7.00
CA ARG A 47 2.31 16.23 -7.78
C ARG A 47 1.96 16.28 -9.27
N GLN A 48 1.93 17.48 -9.83
CA GLN A 48 1.57 17.69 -11.24
C GLN A 48 2.53 17.00 -12.22
N ASP A 49 3.82 16.94 -11.92
CA ASP A 49 4.80 16.26 -12.77
C ASP A 49 4.57 14.75 -12.82
N TYR A 50 4.15 14.15 -11.71
CA TYR A 50 3.79 12.72 -11.65
C TYR A 50 2.48 12.45 -12.39
N GLN A 51 1.49 13.32 -12.22
CA GLN A 51 0.22 13.23 -12.95
C GLN A 51 0.44 13.36 -14.46
N ALA A 52 1.28 14.30 -14.90
CA ALA A 52 1.62 14.46 -16.32
C ALA A 52 2.28 13.21 -16.91
N ARG A 53 3.24 12.61 -16.18
CA ARG A 53 3.89 11.34 -16.58
C ARG A 53 2.89 10.18 -16.64
N ALA A 54 1.98 10.09 -15.66
CA ALA A 54 0.94 9.08 -15.66
C ALA A 54 -0.01 9.26 -16.86
N LEU A 55 -0.46 10.48 -17.13
CA LEU A 55 -1.33 10.79 -18.28
C LEU A 55 -0.65 10.52 -19.62
N ALA A 56 0.67 10.72 -19.72
CA ALA A 56 1.43 10.37 -20.92
C ALA A 56 1.48 8.85 -21.18
N ALA A 57 1.43 8.03 -20.13
CA ALA A 57 1.42 6.57 -20.24
C ALA A 57 0.00 5.98 -20.43
N ILE A 58 -1.03 6.62 -19.88
CA ILE A 58 -2.41 6.15 -19.95
C ILE A 58 -3.01 6.47 -21.34
N PRO A 59 -3.56 5.49 -22.08
CA PRO A 59 -4.15 5.72 -23.39
C PRO A 59 -5.56 6.32 -23.29
N LEU A 60 -5.67 7.53 -22.73
CA LEU A 60 -6.95 8.12 -22.31
C LEU A 60 -7.98 8.24 -23.44
N ALA A 61 -7.56 8.62 -24.65
CA ALA A 61 -8.45 8.72 -25.81
C ALA A 61 -9.12 7.36 -26.13
N ARG A 62 -8.34 6.27 -26.12
CA ARG A 62 -8.83 4.91 -26.33
C ARG A 62 -9.78 4.46 -25.22
N LEU A 63 -9.48 4.82 -23.97
CA LEU A 63 -10.38 4.50 -22.84
C LEU A 63 -11.72 5.23 -22.98
N HIS A 64 -11.71 6.50 -23.40
CA HIS A 64 -12.92 7.27 -23.68
C HIS A 64 -13.73 6.70 -24.85
N GLU A 65 -13.07 6.27 -25.92
CA GLU A 65 -13.73 5.60 -27.06
C GLU A 65 -14.39 4.29 -26.63
N ARG A 66 -13.68 3.43 -25.89
CA ARG A 66 -14.25 2.19 -25.33
C ARG A 66 -15.44 2.47 -24.41
N ALA A 67 -15.35 3.52 -23.59
CA ALA A 67 -16.44 3.92 -22.71
C ALA A 67 -17.68 4.37 -23.49
N ARG A 68 -17.52 5.18 -24.54
CA ARG A 68 -18.63 5.61 -25.42
C ARG A 68 -19.23 4.47 -26.24
N ALA A 69 -18.41 3.51 -26.65
CA ALA A 69 -18.83 2.37 -27.45
C ALA A 69 -19.46 1.24 -26.61
N ASN A 70 -19.44 1.32 -25.27
CA ASN A 70 -20.01 0.28 -24.43
C ASN A 70 -21.54 0.25 -24.58
N PRO A 71 -22.15 -0.85 -25.07
CA PRO A 71 -23.60 -0.96 -25.26
C PRO A 71 -24.37 -1.00 -23.93
N THR A 72 -23.70 -1.34 -22.84
CA THR A 72 -24.25 -1.36 -21.47
C THR A 72 -23.31 -0.60 -20.54
N PRO A 73 -23.28 0.74 -20.63
CA PRO A 73 -22.36 1.57 -19.87
C PRO A 73 -22.73 1.60 -18.39
N GLN A 74 -21.75 1.94 -17.56
CA GLN A 74 -22.01 2.32 -16.17
C GLN A 74 -22.91 3.56 -16.06
N PRO A 75 -23.49 3.86 -14.87
CA PRO A 75 -24.48 4.93 -14.72
C PRO A 75 -24.03 6.31 -15.17
N THR A 76 -22.73 6.62 -15.11
CA THR A 76 -22.16 7.84 -15.67
C THR A 76 -20.95 7.54 -16.54
N PHE A 77 -20.64 8.46 -17.45
CA PHE A 77 -19.49 8.33 -18.34
C PHE A 77 -18.18 8.23 -17.56
N GLU A 78 -18.01 8.99 -16.48
CA GLU A 78 -16.82 8.98 -15.63
C GLU A 78 -16.61 7.62 -14.96
N ILE A 79 -17.70 7.00 -14.47
CA ILE A 79 -17.63 5.66 -13.86
C ILE A 79 -17.33 4.60 -14.93
N GLU A 80 -17.84 4.76 -16.16
CA GLU A 80 -17.48 3.86 -17.26
C GLU A 80 -16.00 4.04 -17.66
N VAL A 81 -15.50 5.27 -17.74
CA VAL A 81 -14.07 5.54 -17.99
C VAL A 81 -13.20 4.94 -16.88
N LEU A 82 -13.60 5.05 -15.61
CA LEU A 82 -12.92 4.40 -14.50
C LEU A 82 -12.90 2.87 -14.66
N ARG A 83 -14.02 2.26 -15.07
CA ARG A 83 -14.08 0.82 -15.37
C ARG A 83 -13.13 0.43 -16.50
N GLN A 84 -13.05 1.23 -17.56
CA GLN A 84 -12.11 1.02 -18.67
C GLN A 84 -10.66 1.15 -18.21
N LEU A 85 -10.36 2.13 -17.36
CA LEU A 85 -9.03 2.33 -16.78
C LEU A 85 -8.58 1.12 -15.94
N ILE A 86 -9.45 0.62 -15.06
CA ILE A 86 -9.17 -0.59 -14.26
C ILE A 86 -8.94 -1.81 -15.16
N THR A 87 -9.77 -1.96 -16.21
CA THR A 87 -9.65 -3.07 -17.16
C THR A 87 -8.32 -3.01 -17.93
N TRP A 88 -7.95 -1.84 -18.45
CA TRP A 88 -6.67 -1.63 -19.13
C TRP A 88 -5.49 -1.86 -18.18
N PHE A 89 -5.56 -1.32 -16.95
CA PHE A 89 -4.49 -1.50 -15.97
C PHE A 89 -4.19 -2.98 -15.72
N LYS A 90 -5.25 -3.77 -15.50
CA LYS A 90 -5.12 -5.20 -15.18
C LYS A 90 -4.65 -6.08 -16.33
N HIS A 91 -5.07 -5.79 -17.56
CA HIS A 91 -4.87 -6.71 -18.69
C HIS A 91 -3.84 -6.24 -19.71
N GLU A 92 -3.50 -4.95 -19.74
CA GLU A 92 -2.66 -4.36 -20.79
C GLU A 92 -1.42 -3.65 -20.24
N PHE A 93 -1.50 -3.04 -19.05
CA PHE A 93 -0.40 -2.24 -18.50
C PHE A 93 0.42 -2.97 -17.44
N PHE A 94 -0.23 -3.58 -16.46
CA PHE A 94 0.43 -4.19 -15.32
C PHE A 94 0.47 -5.72 -15.46
N SER A 95 1.58 -6.32 -15.05
CA SER A 95 1.73 -7.77 -14.96
C SER A 95 2.02 -8.18 -13.53
N TRP A 96 1.28 -9.15 -13.02
CA TRP A 96 1.59 -9.77 -11.74
C TRP A 96 2.91 -10.55 -11.81
N MET A 97 3.77 -10.41 -10.81
CA MET A 97 5.05 -11.11 -10.73
C MET A 97 5.17 -11.82 -9.38
N ASN A 98 5.14 -13.15 -9.37
CA ASN A 98 5.42 -13.96 -8.17
C ASN A 98 6.92 -14.03 -7.89
N ALA A 99 7.70 -14.29 -8.93
CA ALA A 99 9.16 -14.27 -8.94
C ALA A 99 9.64 -13.68 -10.28
N PRO A 100 10.73 -12.89 -10.31
CA PRO A 100 11.26 -12.36 -11.55
C PRO A 100 11.88 -13.48 -12.39
N ALA A 101 11.68 -13.48 -13.71
CA ALA A 101 12.41 -14.39 -14.58
C ALA A 101 13.92 -14.10 -14.53
N CYS A 102 14.75 -15.14 -14.64
CA CYS A 102 16.20 -14.97 -14.68
C CYS A 102 16.60 -14.12 -15.89
N ARG A 103 17.32 -13.01 -15.65
CA ARG A 103 17.77 -12.10 -16.73
C ARG A 103 18.71 -12.75 -17.74
N VAL A 104 19.41 -13.81 -17.36
CA VAL A 104 20.42 -14.49 -18.21
C VAL A 104 19.81 -15.64 -19.01
N CYS A 105 19.06 -16.54 -18.36
CA CYS A 105 18.52 -17.74 -19.01
C CYS A 105 17.00 -17.71 -19.26
N GLY A 106 16.29 -16.72 -18.74
CA GLY A 106 14.83 -16.58 -18.92
C GLY A 106 13.98 -17.55 -18.11
N ALA A 107 14.57 -18.38 -17.25
CA ALA A 107 13.81 -19.32 -16.43
C ALA A 107 12.78 -18.58 -15.55
N PRO A 108 11.49 -18.98 -15.55
CA PRO A 108 10.43 -18.25 -14.85
C PRO A 108 10.42 -18.49 -13.34
N ASP A 109 10.88 -19.67 -12.89
CA ASP A 109 10.72 -20.12 -11.52
C ASP A 109 12.01 -19.92 -10.70
N THR A 110 12.41 -18.66 -10.52
CA THR A 110 13.55 -18.35 -9.64
C THR A 110 13.18 -18.51 -8.17
N LEU A 111 14.15 -18.94 -7.34
CA LEU A 111 13.98 -19.03 -5.89
C LEU A 111 14.58 -17.80 -5.20
N SER A 112 13.86 -17.25 -4.22
CA SER A 112 14.37 -16.17 -3.37
C SER A 112 15.41 -16.73 -2.40
N ILE A 113 16.63 -16.19 -2.43
CA ILE A 113 17.75 -16.61 -1.56
C ILE A 113 17.89 -15.69 -0.35
N ARG A 114 17.77 -14.38 -0.55
CA ARG A 114 17.85 -13.35 0.50
C ARG A 114 17.13 -12.08 0.06
N GLN A 115 16.72 -11.27 1.03
CA GLN A 115 16.25 -9.91 0.79
C GLN A 115 17.37 -8.94 1.18
N GLU A 116 17.77 -8.11 0.22
CA GLU A 116 18.68 -6.99 0.43
C GLU A 116 17.92 -5.71 0.15
N GLY A 117 18.31 -4.62 0.84
CA GLY A 117 17.80 -3.29 0.48
C GLY A 117 18.25 -2.88 -0.93
N PRO A 118 17.74 -1.76 -1.46
CA PRO A 118 18.23 -1.21 -2.73
C PRO A 118 19.76 -1.03 -2.63
N VAL A 119 20.49 -1.67 -3.54
CA VAL A 119 21.96 -1.72 -3.51
C VAL A 119 22.58 -0.75 -4.52
N THR A 120 21.80 -0.31 -5.51
CA THR A 120 22.28 0.62 -6.53
C THR A 120 21.72 2.03 -6.33
N PRO A 121 22.46 3.09 -6.72
CA PRO A 121 21.96 4.46 -6.67
C PRO A 121 20.65 4.65 -7.43
N GLU A 122 20.44 3.90 -8.51
CA GLU A 122 19.24 3.97 -9.34
C GLU A 122 18.00 3.41 -8.64
N GLU A 123 18.15 2.45 -7.73
CA GLU A 123 17.04 1.85 -6.97
C GLU A 123 16.59 2.73 -5.78
N VAL A 124 17.46 3.63 -5.33
CA VAL A 124 17.18 4.57 -4.23
C VAL A 124 16.48 5.85 -4.73
N GLY A 125 16.62 6.16 -6.02
CA GLY A 125 16.21 7.42 -6.66
C GLY A 125 14.73 7.58 -6.97
#